data_AF-A0A9W9YTG4-F1
#
_entry.id   AF-A0A9W9YTG4-F1
#
_cell.length_a   1.000
_cell.length_b   1.000
_cell.length_c   1.000
_cell.angle_alpha   90.00
_cell.angle_beta   90.00
_cell.angle_gamma   90.00
#
_symmetry.space_group_name_H-M   'P 1'
#
loop_
_entity.id
_entity.type
_entity.pdbx_description
1 polymer ?
#
loop_
_entity_poly.entity_id
_entity_poly.type
_entity_poly.pdbx_seq_one_letter_code
_entity_poly.pdbx_strand_id
1 'polypeptide(L)'
;MKNLSTESKVVVLMERMKKMKRVPRKKKKKKKKQLLDFSVWKEPPVIAIIVGASVVEFGHFVPQIHLIRYCEDLGISAEKGSKLFIYYGLSSAIGRLLAGILCNHKKVNTFFVFQAAEVVAGLSTILVTLTTTYTPLVIYMVVYGLSDGFFFTSLSVILLTASPLKTAAVLGWEMMVVSLFLASGPPLAGLLADKLGSYVLPFQIAGGITLAGAFIPFMLLCVKRRQHTASILEEEECEKLEGVA
;
A
#
# COMPACT_ATOMS: atom_id res chain seq x y z
N MET A 1 2.52 24.83 -74.13
CA MET A 1 2.22 23.38 -73.94
C MET A 1 3.42 22.77 -73.22
N LYS A 2 3.40 22.28 -71.98
CA LYS A 2 2.47 21.34 -71.34
C LYS A 2 2.42 21.59 -69.82
N ASN A 3 1.78 22.67 -69.38
CA ASN A 3 1.33 22.84 -67.97
C ASN A 3 0.06 22.02 -67.65
N LEU A 4 -0.43 21.21 -68.60
CA LEU A 4 -1.61 20.36 -68.45
C LEU A 4 -1.40 19.14 -67.53
N SER A 5 -0.16 18.75 -67.21
CA SER A 5 0.10 17.54 -66.40
C SER A 5 -0.12 17.76 -64.90
N THR A 6 0.09 18.97 -64.39
CA THR A 6 0.06 19.24 -62.94
C THR A 6 -1.36 19.55 -62.46
N GLU A 7 -2.15 20.32 -63.22
CA GLU A 7 -3.53 20.62 -62.88
C GLU A 7 -4.43 19.39 -62.94
N SER A 8 -4.25 18.50 -63.92
CA SER A 8 -4.99 17.23 -63.99
C SER A 8 -4.67 16.32 -62.80
N LYS A 9 -3.44 16.31 -62.29
CA LYS A 9 -3.08 15.54 -61.09
C LYS A 9 -3.73 16.11 -59.83
N VAL A 10 -3.79 17.43 -59.69
CA VAL A 10 -4.44 18.10 -58.57
C VAL A 10 -5.95 17.87 -58.59
N VAL A 11 -6.59 17.94 -59.76
CA VAL A 11 -8.03 17.67 -59.91
C VAL A 11 -8.34 16.19 -59.59
N VAL A 12 -7.53 15.24 -60.08
CA VAL A 12 -7.68 13.82 -59.76
C VAL A 12 -7.44 13.54 -58.27
N LEU A 13 -6.48 14.24 -57.63
CA LEU A 13 -6.27 14.14 -56.18
C LEU A 13 -7.46 14.70 -55.40
N MET A 14 -8.00 15.84 -55.81
CA MET A 14 -9.16 16.47 -55.17
C MET A 14 -10.43 15.62 -55.34
N GLU A 15 -10.62 14.97 -56.48
CA GLU A 15 -11.71 13.99 -56.66
C GLU A 15 -11.53 12.73 -55.81
N ARG A 16 -10.29 12.23 -55.66
CA ARG A 16 -9.98 11.12 -54.73
C ARG A 16 -10.21 11.51 -53.26
N MET A 17 -9.89 12.74 -52.89
CA MET A 17 -10.16 13.27 -51.55
C MET A 17 -11.67 13.48 -51.30
N LYS A 18 -12.43 13.89 -52.31
CA LYS A 18 -13.91 13.94 -52.25
C LYS A 18 -14.55 12.56 -52.16
N LYS A 19 -13.93 11.53 -52.77
CA LYS A 19 -14.37 10.12 -52.71
C LYS A 19 -13.98 9.40 -51.42
N MET A 20 -13.04 9.93 -50.62
CA MET A 20 -12.89 9.52 -49.22
C MET A 20 -14.07 10.06 -48.40
N LYS A 21 -15.24 9.49 -48.67
CA LYS A 21 -16.43 9.59 -47.85
C LYS A 21 -16.05 9.17 -46.44
N ARG A 22 -16.06 10.16 -45.55
CA ARG A 22 -16.29 10.07 -44.11
C ARG A 22 -16.39 8.63 -43.63
N VAL A 23 -15.28 8.09 -43.12
CA VAL A 23 -15.31 6.91 -42.26
C VAL A 23 -16.37 7.20 -41.19
N PRO A 24 -17.45 6.41 -41.09
CA PRO A 24 -18.45 6.65 -40.07
C PRO A 24 -17.73 6.51 -38.73
N ARG A 25 -17.59 7.62 -38.00
CA ARG A 25 -17.15 7.58 -36.60
C ARG A 25 -18.14 6.66 -35.90
N LYS A 26 -17.75 5.41 -35.65
CA LYS A 26 -18.48 4.51 -34.76
C LYS A 26 -18.73 5.33 -33.49
N LYS A 27 -20.00 5.64 -33.19
CA LYS A 27 -20.39 6.29 -31.95
C LYS A 27 -19.84 5.40 -30.84
N LYS A 28 -18.71 5.77 -30.23
CA LYS A 28 -18.20 5.09 -29.04
C LYS A 28 -19.33 5.24 -28.03
N LYS A 29 -20.08 4.15 -27.78
CA LYS A 29 -21.03 4.10 -26.68
C LYS A 29 -20.25 4.62 -25.48
N LYS A 30 -20.69 5.73 -24.86
CA LYS A 30 -20.10 6.22 -23.62
C LYS A 30 -20.25 5.05 -22.65
N LYS A 31 -19.18 4.25 -22.46
CA LYS A 31 -19.14 3.24 -21.41
C LYS A 31 -19.50 4.01 -20.15
N LYS A 32 -20.56 3.59 -19.45
CA LYS A 32 -20.86 4.13 -18.12
C LYS A 32 -19.52 4.10 -17.38
N LYS A 33 -19.03 5.27 -16.93
CA LYS A 33 -17.80 5.31 -16.13
C LYS A 33 -18.12 4.44 -14.91
N GLN A 34 -17.59 3.22 -14.89
CA GLN A 34 -17.76 2.35 -13.73
C GLN A 34 -17.02 3.05 -12.60
N LEU A 35 -17.77 3.48 -11.59
CA LEU A 35 -17.21 4.20 -10.44
C LEU A 35 -16.26 3.31 -9.63
N LEU A 36 -16.47 2.00 -9.69
CA LEU A 36 -15.67 0.98 -9.03
C LEU A 36 -15.16 -0.02 -10.08
N ASP A 37 -13.84 -0.06 -10.29
CA ASP A 37 -13.20 -1.06 -11.12
C ASP A 37 -12.81 -2.26 -10.24
N PHE A 38 -13.63 -3.31 -10.25
CA PHE A 38 -13.40 -4.54 -9.49
C PHE A 38 -12.31 -5.44 -10.11
N SER A 39 -11.79 -5.09 -11.30
CA SER A 39 -10.74 -5.89 -11.92
C SER A 39 -9.41 -5.84 -11.15
N VAL A 40 -9.26 -4.90 -10.21
CA VAL A 40 -8.15 -4.83 -9.24
C VAL A 40 -8.00 -6.12 -8.43
N TRP A 41 -9.12 -6.75 -8.05
CA TRP A 41 -9.16 -8.01 -7.29
C TRP A 41 -8.77 -9.24 -8.09
N LYS A 42 -8.32 -9.07 -9.34
CA LYS A 42 -7.74 -10.14 -10.15
C LYS A 42 -6.21 -10.11 -10.15
N GLU A 43 -5.60 -9.03 -9.66
CA GLU A 43 -4.16 -8.80 -9.69
C GLU A 43 -3.54 -9.24 -8.36
N PRO A 44 -2.90 -10.41 -8.29
CA PRO A 44 -2.51 -11.02 -7.02
C PRO A 44 -1.53 -10.19 -6.18
N PRO A 45 -0.53 -9.50 -6.78
CA PRO A 45 0.31 -8.58 -6.01
C PRO A 45 -0.49 -7.46 -5.35
N VAL A 46 -1.46 -6.88 -6.06
CA VAL A 46 -2.31 -5.82 -5.53
C VAL A 46 -3.14 -6.33 -4.35
N ILE A 47 -3.75 -7.52 -4.49
CA ILE A 47 -4.51 -8.15 -3.40
C ILE A 47 -3.61 -8.38 -2.18
N ALA A 48 -2.41 -8.93 -2.38
CA ALA A 48 -1.48 -9.23 -1.31
C ALA A 48 -1.06 -7.96 -0.54
N ILE A 49 -0.78 -6.87 -1.25
CA ILE A 49 -0.41 -5.58 -0.65
C ILE A 49 -1.60 -4.96 0.09
N ILE A 50 -2.79 -4.91 -0.51
CA ILE A 50 -3.99 -4.33 0.13
C ILE A 50 -4.34 -5.10 1.41
N VAL A 51 -4.36 -6.43 1.35
CA VAL A 51 -4.68 -7.27 2.51
C VAL A 51 -3.63 -7.11 3.61
N GLY A 52 -2.34 -7.15 3.27
CA GLY A 52 -1.29 -6.99 4.26
C GLY A 52 -1.28 -5.61 4.91
N ALA A 53 -1.40 -4.54 4.11
CA ALA A 53 -1.52 -3.17 4.62
C ALA A 53 -2.76 -3.00 5.52
N SER A 54 -3.88 -3.62 5.17
CA SER A 54 -5.09 -3.58 6.01
C SER A 54 -4.89 -4.25 7.37
N VAL A 55 -4.19 -5.39 7.42
CA VAL A 55 -3.88 -6.06 8.70
C VAL A 55 -2.89 -5.24 9.53
N VAL A 56 -1.88 -4.65 8.90
CA VAL A 56 -0.96 -3.70 9.54
C VAL A 56 -1.72 -2.55 10.22
N GLU A 57 -2.62 -1.92 9.47
CA GLU A 57 -3.39 -0.74 9.87
C GLU A 57 -4.33 -1.00 11.06
N PHE A 58 -4.78 -2.24 11.22
CA PHE A 58 -5.53 -2.67 12.40
C PHE A 58 -4.75 -2.44 13.70
N GLY A 59 -3.44 -2.74 13.71
CA GLY A 59 -2.57 -2.56 14.87
C GLY A 59 -1.94 -1.17 14.95
N HIS A 60 -1.55 -0.61 13.80
CA HIS A 60 -0.73 0.59 13.70
C HIS A 60 -1.34 1.84 14.36
N PHE A 61 -2.65 2.04 14.27
CA PHE A 61 -3.29 3.22 14.85
C PHE A 61 -3.69 3.08 16.31
N VAL A 62 -3.67 1.86 16.86
CA VAL A 62 -3.97 1.60 18.28
C VAL A 62 -3.07 2.41 19.21
N PRO A 63 -1.73 2.32 19.13
CA PRO A 63 -0.88 3.09 20.03
C PRO A 63 -1.01 4.59 19.79
N GLN A 64 -1.25 5.05 18.56
CA GLN A 64 -1.43 6.47 18.27
C GLN A 64 -2.68 7.05 18.94
N ILE A 65 -3.80 6.33 18.90
CA ILE A 65 -5.06 6.80 19.48
C ILE A 65 -5.03 6.71 21.01
N HIS A 66 -4.40 5.67 21.55
CA HIS A 66 -4.43 5.39 22.99
C HIS A 66 -3.17 5.81 23.74
N LEU A 67 -2.18 6.42 23.09
CA LEU A 67 -0.90 6.79 23.72
C LEU A 67 -1.07 7.65 24.97
N ILE A 68 -1.98 8.64 24.91
CA ILE A 68 -2.20 9.56 26.03
C ILE A 68 -2.78 8.79 27.22
N ARG A 69 -3.71 7.87 26.98
CA ARG A 69 -4.27 7.01 28.03
C ARG A 69 -3.20 6.07 28.61
N TYR A 70 -2.36 5.50 27.76
CA TYR A 70 -1.21 4.71 28.21
C TYR A 70 -0.22 5.55 29.04
N CYS A 71 -0.02 6.84 28.73
CA CYS A 71 0.77 7.74 29.57
C CYS A 71 0.11 7.94 30.94
N GLU A 72 -1.22 8.08 31.00
CA GLU A 72 -1.97 8.21 32.26
C GLU A 72 -1.84 6.95 33.12
N ASP A 73 -1.86 5.75 32.53
CA ASP A 73 -1.58 4.48 33.24
C ASP A 73 -0.20 4.48 33.93
N LEU A 74 0.77 5.19 33.35
CA LEU A 74 2.13 5.34 33.88
C LEU A 74 2.28 6.53 34.85
N GLY A 75 1.19 7.23 35.16
CA GLY A 75 1.20 8.44 36.01
C GLY A 75 1.76 9.69 35.33
N ILE A 76 1.88 9.67 33.99
CA ILE A 76 2.31 10.82 33.18
C ILE A 76 1.06 11.63 32.81
N SER A 77 1.08 12.94 33.06
CA SER A 77 -0.06 13.80 32.76
C SER A 77 -0.38 13.83 31.25
N ALA A 78 -1.66 13.96 30.90
CA ALA A 78 -2.11 14.09 29.52
C ALA A 78 -1.42 15.25 28.77
N GLU A 79 -1.09 16.35 29.47
CA GLU A 79 -0.34 17.48 28.90
C GLU A 79 1.10 17.09 28.50
N LYS A 80 1.77 16.26 29.29
CA LYS A 80 3.09 15.73 28.90
C LYS A 80 2.93 14.69 27.78
N GLY A 81 1.93 13.81 27.88
CA GLY A 81 1.62 12.81 26.86
C GLY A 81 1.34 13.45 25.49
N SER A 82 0.62 14.56 25.42
CA SER A 82 0.33 15.24 24.15
C SER A 82 1.58 15.83 23.47
N LYS A 83 2.59 16.25 24.24
CA LYS A 83 3.88 16.73 23.70
C LYS A 83 4.64 15.64 22.94
N LEU A 84 4.35 14.37 23.20
CA LEU A 84 4.95 13.25 22.47
C LEU A 84 4.60 13.28 20.97
N PHE A 85 3.44 13.80 20.59
CA PHE A 85 3.03 13.92 19.19
C PHE A 85 3.85 14.96 18.40
N ILE A 86 4.50 15.90 19.07
CA ILE A 86 5.43 16.84 18.42
C ILE A 86 6.63 16.07 17.84
N TYR A 87 7.22 15.17 18.64
CA TYR A 87 8.34 14.33 18.21
C TYR A 87 7.92 13.36 17.11
N TYR A 88 6.74 12.76 17.23
CA TYR A 88 6.16 11.91 16.20
C TYR A 88 5.95 12.66 14.88
N GLY A 89 5.33 13.84 14.91
CA GLY A 89 5.07 14.64 13.71
C GLY A 89 6.36 15.04 12.99
N LEU A 90 7.36 15.52 13.74
CA LEU A 90 8.65 15.91 13.18
C LEU A 90 9.40 14.73 12.57
N SER A 91 9.49 13.61 13.30
CA SER A 91 10.16 12.39 12.82
C SER A 91 9.44 11.76 11.63
N SER A 92 8.10 11.77 11.59
CA SER A 92 7.31 11.30 10.45
C SER A 92 7.50 12.17 9.21
N ALA A 93 7.56 13.50 9.37
CA ALA A 93 7.89 14.39 8.27
C ALA A 93 9.29 14.08 7.68
N ILE A 94 10.30 13.90 8.54
CA ILE A 94 11.65 13.50 8.12
C ILE A 94 11.61 12.12 7.43
N GLY A 95 10.90 11.16 8.00
CA GLY A 95 10.73 9.82 7.46
C GLY A 95 10.16 9.81 6.05
N ARG A 96 9.11 10.60 5.80
CA ARG A 96 8.51 10.73 4.46
C ARG A 96 9.49 11.29 3.44
N LEU A 97 10.27 12.32 3.80
CA LEU A 97 11.28 12.89 2.90
C LEU A 97 12.38 11.88 2.57
N LEU A 98 12.92 11.22 3.59
CA LEU A 98 13.97 10.21 3.41
C LEU A 98 13.46 9.00 2.61
N ALA A 99 12.27 8.52 2.91
CA ALA A 99 11.64 7.42 2.20
C ALA A 99 11.36 7.77 0.73
N GLY A 100 10.92 8.99 0.42
CA GLY A 100 10.71 9.43 -0.96
C GLY A 100 12.00 9.41 -1.79
N ILE A 101 13.12 9.83 -1.20
CA ILE A 101 14.44 9.74 -1.85
C ILE A 101 14.85 8.28 -1.99
N LEU A 102 14.70 7.48 -0.93
CA LEU A 102 15.15 6.09 -0.88
C LEU A 102 14.36 5.20 -1.88
N CYS A 103 13.04 5.35 -1.95
CA CYS A 103 12.17 4.56 -2.81
C CYS A 103 12.33 4.89 -4.31
N ASN A 104 12.91 6.05 -4.64
CA ASN A 104 13.22 6.42 -6.02
C ASN A 104 14.58 5.87 -6.50
N HIS A 105 15.40 5.32 -5.59
CA HIS A 105 16.72 4.81 -5.94
C HIS A 105 16.63 3.44 -6.64
N LYS A 106 17.20 3.32 -7.84
CA LYS A 106 17.07 2.12 -8.73
C LYS A 106 17.49 0.78 -8.10
N LYS A 107 18.36 0.80 -7.09
CA LYS A 107 18.84 -0.41 -6.39
C LYS A 107 18.00 -0.79 -5.17
N VAL A 108 17.07 0.07 -4.76
CA VAL A 108 16.22 -0.15 -3.59
C VAL A 108 14.95 -0.85 -4.05
N ASN A 109 14.61 -1.94 -3.37
CA ASN A 109 13.29 -2.53 -3.50
C ASN A 109 12.38 -1.91 -2.44
N THR A 110 11.44 -1.08 -2.90
CA THR A 110 10.45 -0.38 -2.06
C THR A 110 9.66 -1.31 -1.15
N PHE A 111 9.45 -2.57 -1.56
CA PHE A 111 8.78 -3.56 -0.74
C PHE A 111 9.54 -3.90 0.55
N PHE A 112 10.88 -3.98 0.51
CA PHE A 112 11.67 -4.19 1.72
C PHE A 112 11.70 -2.96 2.62
N VAL A 113 11.60 -1.76 2.03
CA VAL A 113 11.49 -0.52 2.80
C VAL A 113 10.17 -0.49 3.57
N PHE A 114 9.07 -0.84 2.91
CA PHE A 114 7.75 -1.04 3.53
C PHE A 114 7.82 -2.06 4.67
N GLN A 115 8.36 -3.24 4.40
CA GLN A 115 8.42 -4.32 5.39
C GLN A 115 9.31 -3.96 6.59
N ALA A 116 10.46 -3.32 6.36
CA ALA A 116 11.36 -2.91 7.42
C ALA A 116 10.72 -1.84 8.32
N ALA A 117 10.00 -0.88 7.73
CA ALA A 117 9.29 0.15 8.48
C ALA A 117 8.27 -0.47 9.44
N GLU A 118 7.47 -1.43 8.97
CA GLU A 118 6.46 -2.10 9.79
C GLU A 118 7.04 -3.02 10.86
N VAL A 119 8.16 -3.67 10.56
CA VAL A 119 8.89 -4.45 11.57
C VAL A 119 9.38 -3.55 12.70
N VAL A 120 9.95 -2.38 12.36
CA VAL A 120 10.43 -1.42 13.37
C VAL A 120 9.25 -0.83 14.15
N ALA A 121 8.16 -0.46 13.48
CA ALA A 121 6.95 0.06 14.12
C ALA A 121 6.40 -0.96 15.14
N GLY A 122 6.06 -2.17 14.68
CA GLY A 122 5.49 -3.22 15.54
C GLY A 122 6.41 -3.63 16.68
N LEU A 123 7.71 -3.78 16.44
CA LEU A 123 8.67 -4.11 17.50
C LEU A 123 8.79 -2.98 18.52
N SER A 124 8.85 -1.72 18.07
CA SER A 124 8.91 -0.57 18.98
C SER A 124 7.65 -0.45 19.84
N THR A 125 6.47 -0.77 19.30
CA THR A 125 5.20 -0.80 20.04
C THR A 125 5.12 -1.93 21.05
N ILE A 126 5.79 -3.06 20.83
CA ILE A 126 5.90 -4.10 21.87
C ILE A 126 6.89 -3.63 22.95
N LEU A 127 8.05 -3.10 22.55
CA LEU A 127 9.11 -2.70 23.47
C LEU A 127 8.73 -1.52 24.36
N VAL A 128 7.89 -0.59 23.88
CA VAL A 128 7.45 0.56 24.69
C VAL A 128 6.71 0.11 25.95
N THR A 129 6.05 -1.06 25.91
CA THR A 129 5.32 -1.62 27.05
C THR A 129 6.20 -2.04 28.22
N LEU A 130 7.51 -2.18 27.99
CA LEU A 130 8.50 -2.49 29.03
C LEU A 130 9.01 -1.24 29.75
N THR A 131 8.56 -0.06 29.33
CA THR A 131 9.06 1.23 29.81
C THR A 131 8.00 1.94 30.63
N THR A 132 8.42 2.64 31.69
CA THR A 132 7.52 3.31 32.63
C THR A 132 7.79 4.81 32.77
N THR A 133 8.73 5.34 32.00
CA THR A 133 9.20 6.72 32.13
C THR A 133 9.00 7.50 30.82
N TYR A 134 9.01 8.83 30.93
CA TYR A 134 8.74 9.72 29.79
C TYR A 134 9.82 9.66 28.71
N THR A 135 11.10 9.51 29.08
CA THR A 135 12.21 9.55 28.11
C THR A 135 12.16 8.41 27.09
N PRO A 136 11.96 7.13 27.47
CA PRO A 136 11.74 6.05 26.50
C PRO A 136 10.51 6.26 25.62
N LEU A 137 9.44 6.90 26.11
CA LEU A 137 8.27 7.23 25.30
C LEU A 137 8.60 8.25 24.19
N VAL A 138 9.48 9.21 24.48
CA VAL A 138 9.99 10.14 23.45
C VAL A 138 10.78 9.37 22.38
N ILE A 139 11.67 8.48 22.80
CA ILE A 139 12.46 7.65 21.85
C ILE A 139 11.52 6.79 21.00
N TYR A 140 10.54 6.15 21.63
CA TYR A 140 9.50 5.39 20.96
C TYR A 140 8.80 6.24 19.89
N MET A 141 8.33 7.44 20.23
CA MET A 141 7.59 8.28 19.26
C MET A 141 8.45 8.82 18.12
N VAL A 142 9.76 9.00 18.33
CA VAL A 142 10.69 9.32 17.25
C VAL A 142 10.88 8.13 16.30
N VAL A 143 11.09 6.93 16.85
CA VAL A 143 11.28 5.70 16.05
C VAL A 143 10.00 5.33 15.32
N TYR A 144 8.87 5.40 16.02
CA TYR A 144 7.55 5.11 15.49
C TYR A 144 7.16 6.11 14.40
N GLY A 145 7.36 7.41 14.64
CA GLY A 145 7.07 8.45 13.65
C GLY A 145 7.95 8.31 12.42
N LEU A 146 9.25 8.04 12.57
CA LEU A 146 10.13 7.78 11.42
C LEU A 146 9.61 6.58 10.61
N SER A 147 9.29 5.48 11.28
CA SER A 147 8.78 4.26 10.65
C SER A 147 7.46 4.50 9.91
N ASP A 148 6.52 5.22 10.52
CA ASP A 148 5.26 5.66 9.92
C ASP A 148 5.48 6.44 8.61
N GLY A 149 6.46 7.36 8.61
CA GLY A 149 6.80 8.13 7.42
C GLY A 149 7.34 7.26 6.27
N PHE A 150 8.14 6.24 6.60
CA PHE A 150 8.62 5.26 5.64
C PHE A 150 7.51 4.35 5.11
N PHE A 151 6.64 3.87 6.00
CA PHE A 151 5.51 3.02 5.66
C PHE A 151 4.57 3.69 4.65
N PHE A 152 3.98 4.84 4.98
CA PHE A 152 3.00 5.49 4.10
C PHE A 152 3.59 5.88 2.74
N THR A 153 4.85 6.31 2.73
CA THR A 153 5.54 6.72 1.51
C THR A 153 5.83 5.50 0.62
N SER A 154 6.39 4.43 1.20
CA SER A 154 6.70 3.20 0.46
C SER A 154 5.44 2.47 -0.01
N LEU A 155 4.39 2.39 0.81
CA LEU A 155 3.09 1.84 0.45
C LEU A 155 2.50 2.59 -0.76
N SER A 156 2.51 3.93 -0.73
CA SER A 156 2.05 4.74 -1.86
C SER A 156 2.82 4.43 -3.14
N VAL A 157 4.16 4.36 -3.08
CA VAL A 157 5.00 4.03 -4.24
C VAL A 157 4.70 2.62 -4.78
N ILE A 158 4.50 1.64 -3.88
CA ILE A 158 4.14 0.27 -4.25
C ILE A 158 2.78 0.25 -4.98
N LEU A 159 1.75 0.91 -4.44
CA LEU A 159 0.42 0.93 -5.04
C LEU A 159 0.40 1.66 -6.39
N LEU A 160 1.17 2.75 -6.52
CA LEU A 160 1.32 3.50 -7.77
C LEU A 160 1.96 2.64 -8.88
N THR A 161 2.89 1.76 -8.52
CA THR A 161 3.63 0.92 -9.46
C THR A 161 2.99 -0.44 -9.70
N ALA A 162 2.11 -0.90 -8.82
CA ALA A 162 1.49 -2.23 -8.90
C ALA A 162 0.57 -2.41 -10.12
N SER A 163 -0.17 -1.38 -10.52
CA SER A 163 -1.03 -1.42 -11.72
C SER A 163 -1.15 -0.03 -12.37
N PRO A 164 -0.19 0.35 -13.25
CA PRO A 164 -0.12 1.71 -13.82
C PRO A 164 -1.37 2.15 -14.61
N LEU A 165 -2.12 1.20 -15.15
CA LEU A 165 -3.34 1.47 -15.92
C LEU A 165 -4.59 1.64 -15.03
N LYS A 166 -4.51 1.27 -13.75
CA LYS A 166 -5.62 1.23 -12.79
C LYS A 166 -5.28 1.88 -11.46
N THR A 167 -4.22 2.69 -11.40
CA THR A 167 -3.68 3.27 -10.17
C THR A 167 -4.75 3.92 -9.27
N ALA A 168 -5.65 4.71 -9.85
CA ALA A 168 -6.72 5.34 -9.07
C ALA A 168 -7.71 4.34 -8.46
N ALA A 169 -8.01 3.24 -9.16
CA ALA A 169 -8.87 2.18 -8.63
C ALA A 169 -8.15 1.37 -7.54
N VAL A 170 -6.86 1.10 -7.72
CA VAL A 170 -6.03 0.40 -6.70
C VAL A 170 -5.97 1.21 -5.41
N LEU A 171 -5.63 2.50 -5.50
CA LEU A 171 -5.61 3.41 -4.34
C LEU A 171 -6.99 3.55 -3.69
N GLY A 172 -8.05 3.66 -4.50
CA GLY A 172 -9.41 3.74 -3.97
C GLY A 172 -9.83 2.49 -3.20
N TRP A 173 -9.54 1.30 -3.73
CA TRP A 173 -9.81 0.03 -3.05
C TRP A 173 -8.96 -0.14 -1.80
N GLU A 174 -7.69 0.22 -1.87
CA GLU A 174 -6.80 0.16 -0.72
C GLU A 174 -7.34 1.01 0.44
N MET A 175 -7.62 2.29 0.20
CA MET A 175 -8.17 3.21 1.19
C MET A 175 -9.51 2.71 1.77
N MET A 176 -10.40 2.18 0.93
CA MET A 176 -11.68 1.64 1.38
C MET A 176 -11.52 0.46 2.32
N VAL A 177 -10.65 -0.49 1.99
CA VAL A 177 -10.45 -1.71 2.79
C VAL A 177 -9.69 -1.38 4.07
N VAL A 178 -8.60 -0.62 3.97
CA VAL A 178 -7.80 -0.18 5.12
C VAL A 178 -8.66 0.55 6.14
N SER A 179 -9.56 1.44 5.70
CA SER A 179 -10.45 2.19 6.59
C SER A 179 -11.30 1.30 7.51
N LEU A 180 -11.70 0.10 7.06
CA LEU A 180 -12.48 -0.83 7.89
C LEU A 180 -11.64 -1.42 9.03
N PHE A 181 -10.37 -1.74 8.76
CA PHE A 181 -9.44 -2.28 9.75
C PHE A 181 -8.98 -1.19 10.72
N LEU A 182 -8.62 -0.03 10.16
CA LEU A 182 -8.27 1.16 10.93
C LEU A 182 -9.39 1.56 11.90
N ALA A 183 -10.65 1.56 11.46
CA ALA A 183 -11.77 1.94 12.32
C ALA A 183 -12.07 0.92 13.42
N SER A 184 -11.73 -0.36 13.22
CA SER A 184 -12.04 -1.43 14.18
C SER A 184 -10.95 -1.67 15.22
N GLY A 185 -9.68 -1.46 14.88
CA GLY A 185 -8.54 -1.68 15.77
C GLY A 185 -8.62 -0.91 17.11
N PRO A 186 -8.71 0.43 17.10
CA PRO A 186 -8.71 1.23 18.32
C PRO A 186 -9.88 0.97 19.27
N PRO A 187 -11.14 0.83 18.81
CA PRO A 187 -12.24 0.45 19.70
C PRO A 187 -12.07 -0.93 20.35
N LEU A 188 -11.57 -1.92 19.60
CA LEU A 188 -11.31 -3.25 20.14
C LEU A 188 -10.18 -3.24 21.17
N ALA A 189 -9.12 -2.48 20.92
CA ALA A 189 -8.03 -2.28 21.88
C ALA A 189 -8.50 -1.53 23.14
N GLY A 190 -9.37 -0.52 22.99
CA GLY A 190 -9.98 0.20 24.11
C GLY A 190 -10.85 -0.72 24.97
N LEU A 191 -11.72 -1.52 24.35
CA LEU A 191 -12.55 -2.50 25.07
C LEU A 191 -11.69 -3.53 25.82
N LEU A 192 -10.55 -3.93 25.25
CA LEU A 192 -9.60 -4.83 25.91
C LEU A 192 -8.92 -4.13 27.09
N ALA A 193 -8.49 -2.87 26.92
CA ALA A 193 -7.90 -2.07 27.99
C ALA A 193 -8.89 -1.88 29.16
N ASP A 194 -10.16 -1.56 28.87
CA ASP A 194 -11.21 -1.38 29.89
C ASP A 194 -11.42 -2.64 30.74
N LYS A 195 -11.32 -3.83 30.12
CA LYS A 195 -11.45 -5.12 30.83
C LYS A 195 -10.23 -5.46 31.68
N LEU A 196 -9.04 -5.06 31.26
CA LEU A 196 -7.77 -5.38 31.92
C LEU A 196 -7.32 -4.30 32.91
N GLY A 197 -7.85 -3.08 32.79
CA GLY A 197 -7.39 -1.91 33.52
C GLY A 197 -6.00 -1.42 33.10
N SER A 198 -5.51 -1.81 31.93
CA SER A 198 -4.18 -1.38 31.43
C SER A 198 -4.05 -1.50 29.92
N TYR A 199 -3.31 -0.57 29.30
CA TYR A 199 -2.97 -0.57 27.88
C TYR A 199 -1.74 -1.43 27.49
N VAL A 200 -1.03 -2.04 28.45
CA VAL A 200 0.15 -2.88 28.19
C VAL A 200 -0.16 -4.02 27.22
N LEU A 201 -1.13 -4.88 27.53
CA LEU A 201 -1.48 -6.01 26.66
C LEU A 201 -2.11 -5.56 25.32
N PRO A 202 -3.03 -4.58 25.28
CA PRO A 202 -3.50 -4.01 24.01
C PRO A 202 -2.38 -3.53 23.08
N PHE A 203 -1.34 -2.87 23.61
CA PHE A 203 -0.20 -2.41 22.81
C PHE A 203 0.65 -3.58 22.31
N GLN A 204 0.89 -4.60 23.14
CA GLN A 204 1.61 -5.81 22.72
C GLN A 204 0.89 -6.54 21.59
N ILE A 205 -0.44 -6.69 21.70
CA ILE A 205 -1.27 -7.31 20.67
C ILE A 205 -1.24 -6.46 19.39
N ALA A 206 -1.39 -5.15 19.50
CA ALA A 206 -1.33 -4.24 18.35
C ALA A 206 0.01 -4.36 17.62
N GLY A 207 1.14 -4.28 18.34
CA GLY A 207 2.46 -4.47 17.75
C GLY A 207 2.66 -5.85 17.13
N GLY A 208 2.13 -6.90 17.76
CA GLY A 208 2.14 -8.27 17.21
C GLY A 208 1.34 -8.41 15.91
N ILE A 209 0.17 -7.77 15.82
CA ILE A 209 -0.64 -7.73 14.60
C ILE A 209 0.07 -6.96 13.49
N THR A 210 0.66 -5.80 13.81
CA THR A 210 1.47 -5.03 12.88
C THR A 210 2.64 -5.85 12.33
N LEU A 211 3.38 -6.54 13.20
CA LEU A 211 4.45 -7.46 12.79
C LEU A 211 3.94 -8.57 11.87
N ALA A 212 2.85 -9.25 12.23
CA ALA A 212 2.26 -10.30 11.41
C ALA A 212 1.85 -9.76 10.02
N GLY A 213 1.21 -8.59 10.00
CA GLY A 213 0.80 -7.88 8.78
C GLY A 213 1.96 -7.57 7.83
N ALA A 214 3.12 -7.19 8.36
CA ALA A 214 4.32 -6.89 7.59
C ALA A 214 4.80 -8.09 6.73
N PHE A 215 4.57 -9.32 7.19
CA PHE A 215 4.99 -10.54 6.48
C PHE A 215 3.92 -11.12 5.54
N ILE A 216 2.64 -10.70 5.65
CA ILE A 216 1.54 -11.23 4.84
C ILE A 216 1.80 -11.08 3.33
N PRO A 217 2.17 -9.89 2.80
CA PRO A 217 2.35 -9.76 1.35
C PRO A 217 3.52 -10.60 0.84
N PHE A 218 4.58 -10.76 1.64
CA PHE A 218 5.72 -11.62 1.29
C PHE A 218 5.28 -13.09 1.16
N MET A 219 4.49 -13.58 2.13
CA MET A 219 3.98 -14.95 2.14
C MET A 219 3.04 -15.21 0.95
N LEU A 220 2.10 -14.31 0.69
CA LEU A 220 1.14 -14.45 -0.41
C LEU A 220 1.83 -14.44 -1.78
N LEU A 221 2.84 -13.59 -1.97
CA LEU A 221 3.63 -13.53 -3.19
C LEU A 221 4.53 -14.77 -3.38
N CYS A 222 5.13 -15.27 -2.29
CA CYS A 222 5.96 -16.47 -2.34
C CYS A 222 5.16 -17.73 -2.68
N VAL A 223 3.97 -17.89 -2.09
CA VAL A 223 3.08 -19.03 -2.39
C VAL A 223 2.65 -19.01 -3.85
N LYS A 224 2.27 -17.85 -4.39
CA LYS A 224 1.83 -17.77 -5.78
C LYS A 224 2.95 -17.97 -6.79
N ARG A 225 4.16 -17.46 -6.51
CA ARG A 225 5.33 -17.74 -7.36
C ARG A 225 5.62 -19.23 -7.42
N ARG A 226 5.53 -19.95 -6.29
CA ARG A 226 5.70 -21.42 -6.27
C ARG A 226 4.62 -22.13 -7.07
N GLN A 227 3.36 -21.72 -6.98
CA GLN A 227 2.26 -22.32 -7.76
C GLN A 227 2.45 -22.16 -9.27
N HIS A 228 2.88 -20.98 -9.73
CA HIS A 228 3.14 -20.72 -11.15
C HIS A 228 4.39 -21.48 -11.65
N THR A 229 5.42 -21.63 -10.82
CA THR A 229 6.58 -22.46 -11.17
C THR A 229 6.21 -23.94 -11.20
N ALA A 230 5.40 -24.42 -10.26
CA ALA A 230 4.93 -25.80 -10.23
C ALA A 230 4.08 -26.14 -11.46
N SER A 231 3.16 -25.27 -11.88
CA SER A 231 2.32 -25.51 -13.06
C SER A 231 3.12 -25.55 -14.37
N ILE A 232 4.16 -24.72 -14.51
CA ILE A 232 5.06 -24.77 -15.69
C ILE A 232 5.87 -26.06 -15.70
N LEU A 233 6.34 -26.52 -14.54
CA LEU A 233 7.09 -27.77 -14.45
C LEU A 233 6.20 -28.98 -14.77
N GLU A 234 4.93 -28.96 -14.34
CA GLU A 234 3.95 -29.99 -14.71
C GLU A 234 3.62 -29.98 -16.22
N GLU A 235 3.51 -28.80 -16.84
CA GLU A 235 3.30 -28.69 -18.31
C GLU A 235 4.52 -29.19 -19.09
N GLU A 236 5.76 -28.84 -18.70
CA GLU A 236 6.98 -29.35 -19.32
C GLU A 236 7.15 -30.88 -19.16
N GLU A 237 6.68 -31.44 -18.04
CA GLU A 237 6.74 -32.89 -17.78
C GLU A 237 5.70 -33.64 -18.64
N CYS A 238 4.48 -33.10 -18.80
CA CYS A 238 3.48 -33.63 -19.73
C CYS A 238 3.97 -33.59 -21.20
N GLU A 239 4.56 -32.49 -21.64
CA GLU A 239 5.04 -32.34 -23.03
C GLU A 239 6.19 -33.31 -23.36
N LYS A 240 7.07 -33.60 -22.38
CA LYS A 240 8.12 -34.62 -22.50
C LYS A 240 7.59 -36.05 -22.57
N LEU A 241 6.48 -36.33 -21.88
CA LEU A 241 5.87 -37.67 -21.89
C LEU A 241 5.09 -37.92 -23.19
N GLU A 242 4.48 -36.89 -23.78
CA GLU A 242 3.77 -37.00 -25.06
C GLU A 242 4.72 -37.03 -26.28
N GLY A 243 5.89 -36.39 -26.21
CA GLY A 243 6.89 -36.37 -27.29
C GLY A 243 7.72 -37.65 -27.46
N VAL A 244 7.51 -38.67 -26.62
CA VAL A 244 8.25 -39.96 -26.64
C VAL A 244 7.36 -41.13 -27.10
N ALA A 245 6.07 -40.89 -27.39
CA ALA A 245 5.12 -41.85 -27.96
C ALA A 245 5.06 -41.75 -29.49
#